data_AF-A0A7Y9RVC2-F1
#
_entry.id   AF-A0A7Y9RVC2-F1
#
_cell.length_a   1.000
_cell.length_b   1.000
_cell.length_c   1.000
_cell.angle_alpha   90.00
_cell.angle_beta   90.00
_cell.angle_gamma   90.00
#
_symmetry.space_group_name_H-M   'P 1'
#
loop_
_entity.id
_entity.type
_entity.pdbx_description
1 polymer ?
#
loop_
_entity_poly.entity_id
_entity_poly.type
_entity_poly.pdbx_seq_one_letter_code
_entity_poly.pdbx_strand_id
1 'polypeptide(L)' 'MSADVVTEIANLQPLRAVFRDSAFKSDADRINAEQIFREVSPHTEVKTL' A
#
# COMPACT_ATOMS: atom_id res chain seq x y z
N MET A 1 -4.35 8.36 -2.12
CA MET A 1 -3.99 8.06 -0.73
C MET A 1 -2.62 8.66 -0.47
N SER A 2 -2.31 9.20 0.71
CA SER A 2 -0.97 9.77 0.97
C SER A 2 0.03 8.67 1.34
N ALA A 3 1.30 8.91 1.03
CA ALA A 3 2.40 8.00 1.37
C ALA A 3 2.52 7.76 2.88
N ASP A 4 2.26 8.78 3.70
CA ASP A 4 2.30 8.66 5.17
C ASP A 4 1.30 7.63 5.69
N VAL A 5 0.05 7.68 5.21
CA VAL A 5 -0.99 6.71 5.61
C VAL A 5 -0.63 5.30 5.16
N VAL A 6 -0.10 5.14 3.94
CA VAL A 6 0.34 3.82 3.46
C VAL A 6 1.48 3.28 4.31
N THR A 7 2.43 4.14 4.69
CA THR A 7 3.57 3.77 5.54
C THR A 7 3.11 3.34 6.93
N GLU A 8 2.15 4.05 7.53
CA GLU A 8 1.56 3.65 8.81
C GLU A 8 0.90 2.26 8.71
N ILE A 9 0.12 2.00 7.65
CA ILE A 9 -0.51 0.69 7.45
C ILE A 9 0.54 -0.40 7.24
N ALA A 10 1.58 -0.15 6.45
CA ALA A 10 2.64 -1.13 6.19
C ALA A 10 3.43 -1.49 7.46
N ASN A 11 3.65 -0.54 8.37
CA ASN A 11 4.31 -0.79 9.66
C ASN A 11 3.50 -1.70 10.59
N LEU A 12 2.18 -1.83 10.40
CA LEU A 12 1.35 -2.80 11.14
C LEU A 12 1.63 -4.25 10.69
N GLN A 13 2.37 -4.45 9.61
CA GLN A 13 2.70 -5.74 9.01
C GLN A 13 1.49 -6.69 8.86
N PRO A 14 0.39 -6.25 8.20
CA PRO A 14 -0.77 -7.09 8.04
C PRO A 14 -0.47 -8.28 7.12
N LEU A 15 -1.21 -9.38 7.29
CA LEU A 15 -1.12 -10.50 6.34
C LEU A 15 -1.63 -10.12 4.94
N ARG A 16 -2.61 -9.22 4.86
CA ARG A 16 -3.20 -8.74 3.61
C ARG A 16 -3.64 -7.28 3.72
N ALA A 17 -3.34 -6.49 2.69
CA ALA A 17 -3.83 -5.13 2.52
C ALA A 17 -4.58 -5.01 1.19
N VAL A 18 -5.85 -4.58 1.23
CA VAL A 18 -6.69 -4.44 0.04
C VAL A 18 -7.08 -2.97 -0.11
N PHE A 19 -6.72 -2.39 -1.24
CA PHE A 19 -7.04 -1.02 -1.60
C PHE A 19 -8.08 -1.00 -2.71
N ARG A 20 -8.89 0.06 -2.77
CA ARG A 20 -9.74 0.31 -3.94
C ARG A 20 -8.91 1.05 -4.98
N ASP A 21 -9.16 0.84 -6.27
CA ASP A 21 -8.52 1.60 -7.35
C ASP A 21 -8.78 3.11 -7.16
N SER A 22 -10.00 3.47 -6.77
CA SER A 22 -10.41 4.84 -6.45
C SER A 22 -9.71 5.44 -5.22
N ALA A 23 -8.96 4.66 -4.43
CA ALA A 23 -8.17 5.18 -3.31
C ALA A 23 -6.91 5.92 -3.79
N PHE A 24 -6.46 5.70 -5.02
CA PHE A 24 -5.27 6.32 -5.60
C PHE A 24 -5.66 7.48 -6.53
N LYS A 25 -4.95 8.61 -6.43
CA LYS A 25 -5.21 9.76 -7.33
C LYS A 25 -4.52 9.57 -8.69
N SER A 26 -3.52 8.70 -8.74
CA SER A 26 -2.72 8.42 -9.92
C SER A 26 -2.12 7.00 -9.83
N ASP A 27 -1.67 6.47 -10.98
CA ASP A 27 -0.87 5.24 -10.99
C ASP A 27 0.44 5.39 -10.21
N ALA A 28 1.01 6.60 -10.15
CA ALA A 28 2.21 6.86 -9.36
C ALA A 28 1.95 6.68 -7.86
N ASP A 29 0.79 7.11 -7.36
CA ASP A 29 0.38 6.88 -5.97
C ASP A 29 0.27 5.37 -5.67
N ARG A 30 -0.27 4.59 -6.61
CA ARG A 30 -0.41 3.13 -6.47
C ARG A 30 0.96 2.44 -6.45
N ILE A 31 1.82 2.77 -7.41
CA ILE A 31 3.17 2.22 -7.50
C ILE A 31 3.97 2.55 -6.25
N ASN A 32 3.88 3.79 -5.76
CA ASN A 32 4.55 4.20 -4.52
C ASN A 32 4.05 3.38 -3.32
N ALA A 33 2.74 3.14 -3.23
CA ALA A 33 2.18 2.32 -2.16
C ALA A 33 2.69 0.87 -2.20
N GLU A 34 2.74 0.24 -3.38
CA GLU A 34 3.30 -1.10 -3.54
C GLU A 34 4.79 -1.16 -3.16
N GLN A 35 5.56 -0.13 -3.53
CA GLN A 35 6.97 -0.05 -3.15
C GLN A 35 7.14 0.04 -1.63
N ILE A 36 6.36 0.90 -0.95
CA ILE A 36 6.38 1.00 0.52
C ILE A 36 6.12 -0.37 1.17
N PHE A 37 5.10 -1.11 0.70
CA PHE A 37 4.84 -2.44 1.23
C PHE A 37 5.98 -3.42 0.98
N ARG A 38 6.60 -3.40 -0.21
CA ARG A 38 7.75 -4.27 -0.49
C ARG A 38 8.94 -4.01 0.43
N GLU A 39 9.17 -2.75 0.81
CA GLU A 39 10.28 -2.34 1.67
C GLU A 39 9.97 -2.58 3.16
N VAL A 40 8.77 -2.23 3.62
CA VAL A 40 8.40 -2.21 5.05
C VAL A 40 7.73 -3.51 5.51
N SER A 41 6.94 -4.14 4.65
CA SER A 41 6.23 -5.38 4.96
C SER A 41 6.22 -6.35 3.76
N PRO A 42 7.37 -6.94 3.42
CA PRO A 42 7.54 -7.78 2.22
C PRO A 42 6.68 -9.05 2.23
N HIS A 43 6.09 -9.40 3.37
CA HIS A 43 5.22 -10.56 3.53
C HIS A 43 3.72 -10.23 3.46
N THR A 44 3.34 -8.95 3.38
CA THR A 44 1.94 -8.55 3.18
C THR A 44 1.51 -8.85 1.74
N GLU A 45 0.38 -9.54 1.59
CA GLU A 45 -0.31 -9.64 0.30
C GLU A 45 -1.04 -8.32 -0.01
N VAL A 46 -0.59 -7.57 -1.01
CA VAL A 46 -1.22 -6.33 -1.46
C VAL A 46 -2.14 -6.60 -2.65
N LYS A 47 -3.38 -6.10 -2.60
CA LYS A 47 -4.34 -6.16 -3.71
C LYS A 47 -5.00 -4.82 -3.95
N THR A 48 -5.40 -4.60 -5.19
CA THR A 48 -6.24 -3.47 -5.59
C THR A 48 -7.51 -4.00 -6.26
N LEU A 49 -8.66 -3.39 -5.95
CA LEU A 49 -10.00 -3.76 -6.42
C LEU A 49 -10.75 -2.59 -7.07
#